data_AF-A0A3C1GSP2-F1
#
_entry.id   AF-A0A3C1GSP2-F1
#
_cell.length_a   1.000
_cell.length_b   1.000
_cell.length_c   1.000
_cell.angle_alpha   90.00
_cell.angle_beta   90.00
_cell.angle_gamma   90.00
#
_symmetry.space_group_name_H-M   'P 1'
#
loop_
_entity.id
_entity.type
_entity.pdbx_description
1 polymer ?
#
loop_
_entity_poly.entity_id
_entity_poly.type
_entity_poly.pdbx_seq_one_letter_code
_entity_poly.pdbx_strand_id
1 'polypeptide(L)'
;MDGRRPVFGYDAAWIADGLEISPIEMPLRSAPYYGSHASSHYLCGLLSDSLPDGWGMLLMDRFFRKVMDKPIQQINVLDRLAYIGDSAMGALSFEPEHDLSDAIDMPELTLAKLAAANQTILSGQDSDILAELIVIGGSPQGARPKALVLYDEASDFITTDLTRANPPATPWLIKFPAQSEHKSVCLLEALYADMAKQAGLNMPAHHYFD
;
A
#
# COMPACT_ATOMS: atom_id res chain seq x y z
N MET A 1 -26.45 5.62 -17.16
CA MET A 1 -25.11 5.41 -16.57
C MET A 1 -24.62 4.06 -17.03
N ASP A 2 -23.46 3.98 -17.68
CA ASP A 2 -23.08 2.88 -18.56
C ASP A 2 -22.62 1.59 -17.82
N GLY A 3 -23.10 1.36 -16.59
CA GLY A 3 -22.82 0.15 -15.80
C GLY A 3 -21.36 -0.04 -15.36
N ARG A 4 -20.48 0.95 -15.59
CA ARG A 4 -19.02 0.83 -15.41
C ARG A 4 -18.44 1.55 -14.19
N ARG A 5 -19.28 2.17 -13.34
CA ARG A 5 -18.80 2.89 -12.15
C ARG A 5 -18.97 2.02 -10.91
N PRO A 6 -17.96 1.94 -10.04
CA PRO A 6 -18.10 1.24 -8.78
C PRO A 6 -19.15 1.94 -7.90
N VAL A 7 -19.84 1.13 -7.10
CA VAL A 7 -20.86 1.57 -6.15
C VAL A 7 -20.59 0.84 -4.85
N PHE A 8 -20.75 1.54 -3.73
CA PHE A 8 -20.63 0.94 -2.42
C PHE A 8 -21.99 0.84 -1.74
N GLY A 9 -22.26 -0.24 -1.03
CA GLY A 9 -23.44 -0.39 -0.19
C GLY A 9 -23.06 -1.13 1.08
N TYR A 10 -23.60 -0.69 2.21
CA TYR A 10 -23.46 -1.43 3.46
C TYR A 10 -24.31 -2.69 3.46
N ASP A 11 -23.78 -3.75 4.06
CA ASP A 11 -24.57 -4.92 4.41
C ASP A 11 -25.59 -4.59 5.51
N ALA A 12 -26.75 -5.24 5.47
CA ALA A 12 -27.81 -4.99 6.44
C ALA A 12 -27.40 -5.35 7.88
N ALA A 13 -26.58 -6.38 8.07
CA ALA A 13 -26.05 -6.74 9.39
C ALA A 13 -25.03 -5.70 9.89
N TRP A 14 -24.20 -5.13 9.01
CA TRP A 14 -23.27 -4.06 9.37
C TRP A 14 -24.01 -2.79 9.80
N ILE A 15 -25.10 -2.44 9.11
CA ILE A 15 -25.95 -1.31 9.53
C ILE A 15 -26.54 -1.55 10.92
N ALA A 16 -26.95 -2.78 11.22
CA ALA A 16 -27.50 -3.13 12.53
C ALA A 16 -26.43 -3.10 13.65
N ASP A 17 -25.17 -3.37 13.33
CA ASP A 17 -24.03 -3.28 14.26
C ASP A 17 -23.72 -1.83 14.66
N GLY A 18 -24.00 -0.86 13.79
CA GLY A 18 -23.93 0.56 14.11
C GLY A 18 -22.54 1.19 13.98
N LEU A 19 -21.53 0.44 13.51
CA LEU A 19 -20.19 0.96 13.27
C LEU A 19 -20.10 1.77 11.95
N GLU A 20 -19.94 3.09 12.07
CA GLU A 20 -19.67 3.98 10.93
C GLU A 20 -18.18 4.01 10.58
N ILE A 21 -17.81 3.43 9.44
CA ILE A 21 -16.41 3.40 8.94
C ILE A 21 -15.96 4.74 8.32
N SER A 22 -16.91 5.58 7.89
CA SER A 22 -16.65 6.96 7.47
C SER A 22 -17.88 7.83 7.77
N PRO A 23 -18.07 8.28 9.02
CA PRO A 23 -19.29 8.99 9.46
C PRO A 23 -19.64 10.25 8.65
N ILE A 24 -18.62 10.92 8.09
CA ILE A 24 -18.77 12.18 7.37
C ILE A 24 -19.26 11.95 5.93
N GLU A 25 -18.60 11.05 5.21
CA GLU A 25 -18.85 10.84 3.77
C GLU A 25 -19.77 9.64 3.51
N MET A 26 -19.78 8.66 4.41
CA MET A 26 -20.48 7.38 4.27
C MET A 26 -21.20 6.96 5.57
N PRO A 27 -22.13 7.77 6.13
CA PRO A 27 -22.92 7.36 7.29
C PRO A 27 -23.73 6.07 7.05
N LEU A 28 -24.18 5.38 8.09
CA LEU A 28 -24.90 4.11 7.88
C LEU A 28 -26.25 4.34 7.21
N ARG A 29 -26.46 3.71 6.04
CA ARG A 29 -27.74 3.69 5.33
C ARG A 29 -27.84 2.54 4.35
N SER A 30 -29.07 2.13 4.04
CA SER A 30 -29.35 1.07 3.06
C SER A 30 -29.17 1.52 1.61
N ALA A 31 -29.23 2.83 1.34
CA ALA A 31 -29.05 3.35 -0.02
C ALA A 31 -27.57 3.36 -0.42
N PRO A 32 -27.23 2.97 -1.66
CA PRO A 32 -25.84 2.93 -2.09
C PRO A 32 -25.17 4.31 -2.12
N TYR A 33 -23.84 4.29 -2.07
CA TYR A 33 -22.95 5.42 -2.24
C TYR A 33 -22.30 5.39 -3.63
N TYR A 34 -22.14 6.58 -4.20
CA TYR A 34 -21.55 6.79 -5.52
C TYR A 34 -20.41 7.79 -5.38
N GLY A 35 -19.21 7.42 -5.81
CA GLY A 35 -18.11 8.37 -5.86
C GLY A 35 -18.33 9.42 -6.95
N SER A 36 -17.94 10.66 -6.66
CA SER A 36 -18.18 11.84 -7.49
C SER A 36 -16.99 12.25 -8.34
N HIS A 37 -15.77 11.83 -7.99
CA HIS A 37 -14.54 12.36 -8.57
C HIS A 37 -13.80 11.34 -9.45
N ALA A 38 -13.42 11.77 -10.66
CA ALA A 38 -12.64 10.96 -11.59
C ALA A 38 -11.22 10.64 -11.06
N SER A 39 -10.62 11.56 -10.29
CA SER A 39 -9.31 11.37 -9.64
C SER A 39 -9.29 10.21 -8.65
N SER A 40 -10.45 9.87 -8.08
CA SER A 40 -10.64 8.75 -7.17
C SER A 40 -11.22 7.52 -7.89
N HIS A 41 -11.13 7.47 -9.22
CA HIS A 41 -11.75 6.41 -10.04
C HIS A 41 -13.25 6.24 -9.79
N TYR A 42 -13.94 7.29 -9.34
CA TYR A 42 -15.33 7.26 -8.87
C TYR A 42 -15.61 6.31 -7.70
N LEU A 43 -14.58 5.91 -6.94
CA LEU A 43 -14.75 5.27 -5.64
C LEU A 43 -15.20 6.28 -4.58
N CYS A 44 -15.83 5.78 -3.53
CA CYS A 44 -16.02 6.56 -2.31
C CYS A 44 -14.65 6.79 -1.65
N GLY A 45 -14.47 7.94 -0.98
CA GLY A 45 -13.17 8.39 -0.46
C GLY A 45 -12.43 7.31 0.34
N LEU A 46 -13.11 6.71 1.33
CA LEU A 46 -12.55 5.63 2.16
C LEU A 46 -11.97 4.46 1.36
N LEU A 47 -12.65 4.04 0.27
CA LEU A 47 -12.18 2.94 -0.58
C LEU A 47 -11.08 3.39 -1.54
N SER A 48 -11.19 4.63 -2.03
CA SER A 48 -10.13 5.24 -2.83
C SER A 48 -8.85 5.35 -2.04
N ASP A 49 -8.95 5.51 -0.71
CA ASP A 49 -7.79 5.70 0.14
C ASP A 49 -6.90 4.45 0.25
N SER A 50 -7.47 3.28 0.01
CA SER A 50 -6.74 2.02 -0.06
C SER A 50 -5.89 1.89 -1.32
N LEU A 51 -6.19 2.64 -2.39
CA LEU A 51 -5.41 2.56 -3.62
C LEU A 51 -3.99 3.14 -3.43
N PRO A 52 -2.99 2.60 -4.14
CA PRO A 52 -1.67 3.17 -4.12
C PRO A 52 -1.65 4.61 -4.67
N ASP A 53 -0.62 5.37 -4.32
CA ASP A 53 -0.34 6.65 -4.97
C ASP A 53 0.02 6.50 -6.46
N GLY A 54 0.26 7.62 -7.16
CA GLY A 54 0.57 7.57 -8.59
C GLY A 54 1.79 6.70 -8.95
N TRP A 55 2.77 6.60 -8.05
CA TRP A 55 3.93 5.73 -8.23
C TRP A 55 3.58 4.26 -8.01
N GLY A 56 2.87 3.94 -6.93
CA GLY A 56 2.39 2.59 -6.66
C GLY A 56 1.44 2.09 -7.76
N MET A 57 0.62 2.98 -8.32
CA MET A 57 -0.25 2.67 -9.46
C MET A 57 0.55 2.31 -10.72
N LEU A 58 1.66 3.00 -10.98
CA LEU A 58 2.56 2.68 -12.10
C LEU A 58 3.24 1.32 -11.92
N LEU A 59 3.68 1.00 -10.70
CA LEU A 59 4.25 -0.30 -10.41
C LEU A 59 3.20 -1.41 -10.56
N MET A 60 1.99 -1.19 -10.05
CA MET A 60 0.90 -2.15 -10.18
C MET A 60 0.53 -2.40 -11.65
N ASP A 61 0.56 -1.36 -12.49
CA ASP A 61 0.38 -1.49 -13.94
C ASP A 61 1.47 -2.35 -14.62
N ARG A 62 2.72 -2.23 -14.17
CA ARG A 62 3.82 -3.09 -14.64
C ARG A 62 3.61 -4.53 -14.21
N PHE A 63 3.21 -4.74 -12.96
CA PHE A 63 2.91 -6.07 -12.42
C PHE A 63 1.81 -6.78 -13.24
N PHE A 64 0.66 -6.13 -13.42
CA PHE A 64 -0.45 -6.74 -14.18
C PHE A 64 -0.07 -7.10 -15.61
N ARG A 65 0.80 -6.29 -16.25
CA ARG A 65 1.30 -6.61 -17.60
C ARG A 65 2.28 -7.78 -17.60
N LYS A 66 3.25 -7.78 -16.68
CA LYS A 66 4.35 -8.75 -16.68
C LYS A 66 3.95 -10.12 -16.13
N VAL A 67 3.08 -10.15 -15.12
CA VAL A 67 2.76 -11.38 -14.37
C VAL A 67 1.39 -11.92 -14.75
N MET A 68 0.40 -11.05 -14.90
CA MET A 68 -0.98 -11.47 -15.20
C MET A 68 -1.30 -11.50 -16.70
N ASP A 69 -0.35 -11.10 -17.57
CA ASP A 69 -0.54 -10.93 -19.02
C ASP A 69 -1.80 -10.13 -19.39
N LYS A 70 -2.20 -9.19 -18.52
CA LYS A 70 -3.40 -8.37 -18.70
C LYS A 70 -3.03 -7.02 -19.31
N PRO A 71 -3.63 -6.64 -20.45
CA PRO A 71 -3.45 -5.29 -20.99
C PRO A 71 -4.15 -4.26 -20.09
N ILE A 72 -3.52 -3.10 -19.88
CA ILE A 72 -4.01 -2.06 -18.94
C ILE A 72 -5.45 -1.64 -19.22
N GLN A 73 -5.85 -1.62 -20.48
CA GLN A 73 -7.19 -1.25 -20.90
C GLN A 73 -8.29 -2.19 -20.36
N GLN A 74 -7.91 -3.39 -19.90
CA GLN A 74 -8.82 -4.36 -19.28
C GLN A 74 -8.78 -4.32 -17.76
N ILE A 75 -7.83 -3.59 -17.16
CA ILE A 75 -7.68 -3.49 -15.70
C ILE A 75 -8.57 -2.34 -15.20
N ASN A 76 -9.59 -2.68 -14.42
CA ASN A 76 -10.46 -1.71 -13.78
C ASN A 76 -10.05 -1.49 -12.30
N VAL A 77 -10.70 -0.53 -11.65
CA VAL A 77 -10.35 -0.16 -10.27
C VAL A 77 -10.65 -1.27 -9.24
N LEU A 78 -11.65 -2.11 -9.49
CA LEU A 78 -11.95 -3.26 -8.64
C LEU A 78 -10.90 -4.36 -8.79
N ASP A 79 -10.32 -4.56 -9.99
CA ASP A 79 -9.18 -5.48 -10.16
C ASP A 79 -7.97 -5.03 -9.31
N ARG A 80 -7.79 -3.71 -9.17
CA ARG A 80 -6.73 -3.12 -8.34
C ARG A 80 -6.98 -3.36 -6.86
N LEU A 81 -8.21 -3.15 -6.40
CA LEU A 81 -8.60 -3.46 -5.01
C LEU A 81 -8.47 -4.97 -4.72
N ALA A 82 -8.88 -5.83 -5.64
CA ALA A 82 -8.72 -7.29 -5.54
C ALA A 82 -7.25 -7.72 -5.48
N TYR A 83 -6.35 -7.01 -6.15
CA TYR A 83 -4.91 -7.23 -6.01
C TYR A 83 -4.39 -6.79 -4.64
N ILE A 84 -4.92 -5.70 -4.06
CA ILE A 84 -4.53 -5.26 -2.71
C ILE A 84 -5.01 -6.27 -1.67
N GLY A 85 -6.18 -6.89 -1.86
CA GLY A 85 -6.61 -8.03 -1.06
C GLY A 85 -6.69 -7.68 0.42
N ASP A 86 -6.00 -8.46 1.25
CA ASP A 86 -5.91 -8.28 2.71
C ASP A 86 -4.76 -7.35 3.16
N SER A 87 -3.93 -6.90 2.22
CA SER A 87 -2.73 -6.08 2.50
C SER A 87 -3.00 -4.57 2.58
N ALA A 88 -4.27 -4.15 2.43
CA ALA A 88 -4.65 -2.75 2.56
C ALA A 88 -4.32 -2.20 3.97
N MET A 89 -3.81 -0.96 4.01
CA MET A 89 -3.60 -0.31 5.31
C MET A 89 -4.92 -0.09 6.05
N GLY A 90 -4.89 -0.33 7.36
CA GLY A 90 -6.06 -0.24 8.23
C GLY A 90 -6.69 -1.62 8.42
N ALA A 91 -8.02 -1.67 8.36
CA ALA A 91 -8.80 -2.87 8.66
C ALA A 91 -9.68 -3.32 7.48
N LEU A 92 -9.54 -2.69 6.32
CA LEU A 92 -10.29 -3.08 5.12
C LEU A 92 -9.56 -4.20 4.39
N SER A 93 -10.32 -5.18 3.92
CA SER A 93 -9.88 -6.17 2.96
C SER A 93 -10.82 -6.18 1.75
N PHE A 94 -10.32 -6.62 0.61
CA PHE A 94 -11.04 -6.61 -0.66
C PHE A 94 -11.10 -8.00 -1.27
N GLU A 95 -12.32 -8.52 -1.42
CA GLU A 95 -12.57 -9.86 -1.99
C GLU A 95 -13.38 -9.78 -3.29
N PRO A 96 -13.17 -10.71 -4.25
CA PRO A 96 -12.20 -11.81 -4.21
C PRO A 96 -10.76 -11.33 -4.42
N GLU A 97 -9.82 -11.90 -3.68
CA GLU A 97 -8.38 -11.62 -3.85
C GLU A 97 -7.83 -12.30 -5.12
N HIS A 98 -6.84 -11.68 -5.77
CA HIS A 98 -6.06 -12.37 -6.79
C HIS A 98 -5.08 -13.34 -6.14
N ASP A 99 -5.22 -14.63 -6.46
CA ASP A 99 -4.25 -15.63 -6.04
C ASP A 99 -2.94 -15.46 -6.84
N LEU A 100 -1.90 -15.01 -6.15
CA LEU A 100 -0.57 -14.78 -6.71
C LEU A 100 0.45 -15.79 -6.17
N SER A 101 0.03 -16.80 -5.41
CA SER A 101 0.95 -17.73 -4.74
C SER A 101 1.84 -18.49 -5.72
N ASP A 102 1.32 -18.80 -6.90
CA ASP A 102 2.04 -19.53 -7.95
C ASP A 102 2.90 -18.62 -8.84
N ALA A 103 2.68 -17.31 -8.78
CA ALA A 103 3.30 -16.33 -9.67
C ALA A 103 4.55 -15.68 -9.07
N ILE A 104 4.74 -15.77 -7.76
CA ILE A 104 5.79 -15.07 -7.02
C ILE A 104 6.54 -16.08 -6.15
N ASP A 105 7.75 -16.45 -6.58
CA ASP A 105 8.71 -17.09 -5.67
C ASP A 105 9.27 -15.99 -4.75
N MET A 106 9.24 -16.19 -3.43
CA MET A 106 9.67 -15.22 -2.43
C MET A 106 11.10 -15.57 -1.95
N PRO A 107 12.16 -15.14 -2.64
CA PRO A 107 13.52 -15.24 -2.13
C PRO A 107 13.69 -14.45 -0.83
N GLU A 108 14.73 -14.77 -0.08
CA GLU A 108 15.14 -14.03 1.11
C GLU A 108 15.41 -12.55 0.74
N LEU A 109 14.51 -11.68 1.19
CA LEU A 109 14.57 -10.24 0.97
C LEU A 109 15.33 -9.58 2.12
N THR A 110 16.12 -8.56 1.80
CA THR A 110 16.82 -7.73 2.79
C THR A 110 16.52 -6.26 2.51
N LEU A 111 16.64 -5.39 3.52
CA LEU A 111 16.45 -3.95 3.34
C LEU A 111 17.38 -3.38 2.26
N ALA A 112 18.62 -3.88 2.17
CA ALA A 112 19.58 -3.50 1.14
C ALA A 112 19.10 -3.85 -0.27
N LYS A 113 18.52 -5.05 -0.48
CA LYS A 113 17.94 -5.44 -1.78
C LYS A 113 16.74 -4.57 -2.13
N LEU A 114 15.89 -4.27 -1.16
CA LEU A 114 14.73 -3.40 -1.35
C LEU A 114 15.14 -1.96 -1.72
N ALA A 115 16.15 -1.41 -1.04
CA ALA A 115 16.72 -0.11 -1.34
C ALA A 115 17.36 -0.06 -2.74
N ALA A 116 18.13 -1.09 -3.11
CA ALA A 116 18.74 -1.20 -4.43
C ALA A 116 17.68 -1.27 -5.54
N ALA A 117 16.65 -2.10 -5.36
CA ALA A 117 15.55 -2.20 -6.30
C ALA A 117 14.79 -0.87 -6.42
N ASN A 118 14.54 -0.17 -5.31
CA ASN A 118 13.94 1.17 -5.35
C ASN A 118 14.78 2.15 -6.19
N GLN A 119 16.12 2.13 -6.08
CA GLN A 119 16.98 2.95 -6.93
C GLN A 119 16.88 2.58 -8.42
N THR A 120 16.84 1.29 -8.74
CA THR A 120 16.61 0.80 -10.11
C THR A 120 15.26 1.28 -10.66
N ILE A 121 14.20 1.15 -9.88
CA ILE A 121 12.84 1.63 -10.22
C ILE A 121 12.86 3.13 -10.50
N LEU A 122 13.44 3.92 -9.58
CA LEU A 122 13.52 5.38 -9.70
C LEU A 122 14.36 5.81 -10.91
N SER A 123 15.35 5.03 -11.32
CA SER A 123 16.13 5.28 -12.53
C SER A 123 15.36 4.96 -13.83
N GLY A 124 14.14 4.43 -13.73
CA GLY A 124 13.32 4.02 -14.87
C GLY A 124 13.77 2.70 -15.50
N GLN A 125 14.67 1.97 -14.86
CA GLN A 125 15.14 0.66 -15.32
C GLN A 125 14.17 -0.44 -14.86
N ASP A 126 14.22 -1.58 -15.56
CA ASP A 126 13.53 -2.78 -15.10
C ASP A 126 14.18 -3.27 -13.81
N SER A 127 13.36 -3.45 -12.77
CA SER A 127 13.79 -3.93 -11.47
C SER A 127 13.23 -5.33 -11.18
N ASP A 128 13.65 -5.91 -10.06
CA ASP A 128 13.06 -7.15 -9.57
C ASP A 128 11.58 -6.91 -9.23
N ILE A 129 10.69 -7.65 -9.90
CA ILE A 129 9.25 -7.49 -9.79
C ILE A 129 8.75 -7.70 -8.36
N LEU A 130 9.47 -8.53 -7.59
CA LEU A 130 9.15 -8.75 -6.19
C LEU A 130 9.35 -7.49 -5.35
N ALA A 131 10.41 -6.74 -5.60
CA ALA A 131 10.62 -5.47 -4.92
C ALA A 131 9.58 -4.43 -5.36
N GLU A 132 9.14 -4.45 -6.63
CA GLU A 132 8.03 -3.61 -7.09
C GLU A 132 6.74 -3.94 -6.34
N LEU A 133 6.41 -5.22 -6.18
CA LEU A 133 5.24 -5.75 -5.46
C LEU A 133 5.17 -5.28 -4.00
N ILE A 134 6.30 -5.32 -3.32
CA ILE A 134 6.42 -4.93 -1.91
C ILE A 134 6.26 -3.42 -1.73
N VAL A 135 6.74 -2.64 -2.70
CA VAL A 135 6.53 -1.19 -2.74
C VAL A 135 5.07 -0.85 -3.08
N ILE A 136 4.39 -1.65 -3.90
CA ILE A 136 2.97 -1.45 -4.23
C ILE A 136 2.08 -1.57 -2.99
N GLY A 137 2.25 -2.63 -2.18
CA GLY A 137 1.40 -2.88 -1.00
C GLY A 137 1.61 -1.88 0.14
N GLY A 138 2.76 -1.20 0.18
CA GLY A 138 3.10 -0.26 1.24
C GLY A 138 2.72 1.19 1.00
N SER A 139 2.17 1.55 -0.17
CA SER A 139 2.05 2.94 -0.59
C SER A 139 0.64 3.50 -0.68
N PRO A 140 -0.18 3.51 0.40
CA PRO A 140 -1.35 4.37 0.39
C PRO A 140 -0.84 5.81 0.40
N GLN A 141 -1.03 6.51 -0.71
CA GLN A 141 -0.96 7.97 -0.87
C GLN A 141 0.35 8.66 -0.43
N GLY A 142 1.05 9.31 -1.35
CA GLY A 142 2.27 10.05 -1.04
C GLY A 142 3.07 10.39 -2.29
N ALA A 143 4.19 11.11 -2.09
CA ALA A 143 5.12 11.47 -3.17
C ALA A 143 6.41 10.65 -3.15
N ARG A 144 6.64 9.85 -2.10
CA ARG A 144 7.87 9.07 -1.88
C ARG A 144 7.57 7.57 -1.93
N PRO A 145 8.48 6.77 -2.52
CA PRO A 145 8.37 5.31 -2.45
C PRO A 145 8.38 4.82 -1.02
N LYS A 146 7.55 3.82 -0.74
CA LYS A 146 7.43 3.21 0.57
C LYS A 146 7.04 1.74 0.45
N ALA A 147 7.41 0.95 1.45
CA ALA A 147 7.14 -0.46 1.51
C ALA A 147 6.64 -0.84 2.90
N LEU A 148 5.63 -1.71 2.96
CA LEU A 148 5.15 -2.30 4.19
C LEU A 148 5.82 -3.67 4.35
N VAL A 149 6.53 -3.86 5.46
CA VAL A 149 7.25 -5.10 5.75
C VAL A 149 7.01 -5.50 7.20
N LEU A 150 7.10 -6.79 7.49
CA LEU A 150 7.45 -7.26 8.82
C LEU A 150 8.96 -7.17 8.95
N TYR A 151 9.44 -6.47 9.99
CA TYR A 151 10.86 -6.28 10.28
C TYR A 151 11.20 -6.77 11.68
N ASP A 152 12.25 -7.57 11.78
CA ASP A 152 12.90 -7.95 13.03
C ASP A 152 14.20 -7.14 13.19
N GLU A 153 14.16 -6.14 14.08
CA GLU A 153 15.31 -5.29 14.41
C GLU A 153 16.53 -6.09 14.91
N ALA A 154 16.34 -7.26 15.52
CA ALA A 154 17.44 -8.02 16.12
C ALA A 154 18.26 -8.81 15.08
N SER A 155 17.61 -9.29 14.02
CA SER A 155 18.22 -10.11 12.97
C SER A 155 18.39 -9.38 11.64
N ASP A 156 17.85 -8.17 11.52
CA ASP A 156 17.71 -7.41 10.28
C ASP A 156 16.88 -8.13 9.21
N PHE A 157 16.08 -9.13 9.63
CA PHE A 157 15.23 -9.91 8.75
C PHE A 157 13.97 -9.13 8.36
N ILE A 158 13.62 -9.17 7.07
CA ILE A 158 12.35 -8.65 6.56
C ILE A 158 11.55 -9.70 5.80
N THR A 159 10.23 -9.60 5.91
CA THR A 159 9.29 -10.36 5.08
C THR A 159 8.06 -9.51 4.78
N THR A 160 7.36 -9.79 3.69
CA THR A 160 6.03 -9.22 3.40
C THR A 160 4.91 -10.22 3.54
N ASP A 161 5.24 -11.45 3.89
CA ASP A 161 4.26 -12.46 4.23
C ASP A 161 3.72 -12.17 5.64
N LEU A 162 2.59 -11.48 5.71
CA LEU A 162 1.88 -11.16 6.94
C LEU A 162 1.38 -12.42 7.69
N THR A 163 1.21 -13.54 6.98
CA THR A 163 0.80 -14.82 7.55
C THR A 163 1.97 -15.57 8.18
N ARG A 164 3.19 -15.40 7.65
CA ARG A 164 4.45 -15.83 8.26
C ARG A 164 4.99 -14.77 9.21
N ALA A 165 4.20 -14.38 10.19
CA ALA A 165 4.70 -13.66 11.36
C ALA A 165 5.74 -14.53 12.07
N ASN A 166 7.00 -14.42 11.65
CA ASN A 166 8.12 -15.00 12.35
C ASN A 166 8.25 -14.22 13.67
N PRO A 167 8.10 -14.83 14.86
CA PRO A 167 8.39 -14.12 16.10
C PRO A 167 9.89 -13.79 16.08
N PRO A 168 10.33 -12.52 15.98
CA PRO A 168 9.82 -11.30 16.63
C PRO A 168 9.50 -10.12 15.67
N ALA A 169 9.27 -10.40 14.38
CA ALA A 169 9.08 -9.35 13.38
C ALA A 169 7.77 -8.56 13.59
N THR A 170 7.85 -7.25 13.49
CA THR A 170 6.71 -6.32 13.66
C THR A 170 6.43 -5.56 12.37
N PRO A 171 5.23 -4.98 12.15
CA PRO A 171 4.96 -4.19 10.95
C PRO A 171 5.71 -2.86 10.92
N TRP A 172 6.39 -2.56 9.82
CA TRP A 172 7.13 -1.33 9.56
C TRP A 172 6.79 -0.74 8.20
N LEU A 173 6.70 0.58 8.14
CA LEU A 173 6.62 1.34 6.90
C LEU A 173 8.00 1.91 6.57
N ILE A 174 8.70 1.28 5.62
CA ILE A 174 10.01 1.74 5.16
C ILE A 174 9.82 2.83 4.12
N LYS A 175 10.53 3.96 4.28
CA LYS A 175 10.44 5.13 3.38
C LYS A 175 11.77 5.35 2.68
N PHE A 176 11.72 5.56 1.37
CA PHE A 176 12.90 5.82 0.55
C PHE A 176 12.90 7.27 0.03
N PRO A 177 14.09 7.84 -0.26
CA PRO A 177 14.18 9.10 -0.98
C PRO A 177 13.51 9.00 -2.36
N ALA A 178 12.86 10.06 -2.82
CA ALA A 178 12.43 10.17 -4.22
C ALA A 178 13.62 10.50 -5.16
N GLN A 179 13.46 10.28 -6.48
CA GLN A 179 14.53 10.38 -7.49
C GLN A 179 15.32 11.71 -7.47
N SER A 180 14.69 12.82 -7.09
CA SER A 180 15.30 14.15 -7.07
C SER A 180 15.43 14.74 -5.68
N GLU A 181 15.32 13.92 -4.63
CA GLU A 181 15.55 14.36 -3.25
C GLU A 181 17.00 14.18 -2.83
N HIS A 182 17.45 15.04 -1.91
CA HIS A 182 18.76 14.90 -1.31
C HIS A 182 18.80 13.64 -0.44
N LYS A 183 19.93 12.91 -0.43
CA LYS A 183 20.10 11.66 0.33
C LYS A 183 19.79 11.77 1.83
N SER A 184 19.93 12.97 2.40
CA SER A 184 19.64 13.23 3.81
C SER A 184 18.15 13.35 4.13
N VAL A 185 17.24 13.20 3.16
CA VAL A 185 15.81 13.44 3.40
C VAL A 185 15.23 12.48 4.45
N CYS A 186 15.60 11.20 4.42
CA CYS A 186 15.16 10.23 5.42
C CYS A 186 15.82 10.49 6.79
N LEU A 187 17.08 10.95 6.81
CA LEU A 187 17.76 11.36 8.04
C LEU A 187 17.06 12.57 8.68
N LEU A 188 16.67 13.56 7.88
CA LEU A 188 15.92 14.72 8.36
C LEU A 188 14.56 14.30 8.93
N GLU A 189 13.87 13.35 8.30
CA GLU A 189 12.61 12.79 8.80
C GLU A 189 12.79 12.12 10.17
N ALA A 190 13.85 11.31 10.35
CA ALA A 190 14.19 10.70 11.64
C ALA A 190 14.53 11.76 12.70
N LEU A 191 15.32 12.79 12.34
CA LEU A 191 15.66 13.88 13.23
C LEU A 191 14.41 14.63 13.72
N TYR A 192 13.45 14.92 12.84
CA TYR A 192 12.21 15.56 13.23
C TYR A 192 11.34 14.66 14.12
N ALA A 193 11.35 13.34 13.89
CA ALA A 193 10.68 12.39 14.77
C ALA A 193 11.30 12.37 16.19
N ASP A 194 12.63 12.44 16.29
CA ASP A 194 13.33 12.57 17.57
C ASP A 194 13.00 13.88 18.29
N MET A 195 13.00 15.01 17.56
CA MET A 195 12.62 16.31 18.10
C MET A 195 11.17 16.32 18.61
N ALA A 196 10.25 15.70 17.89
CA ALA A 196 8.86 15.55 18.31
C ALA A 196 8.73 14.74 19.61
N LYS A 197 9.46 13.62 19.74
CA LYS A 197 9.52 12.83 20.98
C LYS A 197 10.06 13.65 22.15
N GLN A 198 11.15 14.41 21.93
CA GLN A 198 11.73 15.29 22.96
C GLN A 198 10.76 16.40 23.39
N ALA A 199 9.90 16.86 22.48
CA ALA A 199 8.83 17.82 22.78
C ALA A 199 7.61 17.19 23.49
N GLY A 200 7.62 15.89 23.77
CA GLY A 200 6.53 15.18 24.45
C GLY A 200 5.37 14.77 23.53
N LEU A 201 5.56 14.78 22.21
CA LEU A 201 4.56 14.31 21.26
C LEU A 201 4.59 12.78 21.17
N ASN A 202 3.40 12.17 21.05
CA ASN A 202 3.29 10.74 20.78
C ASN A 202 3.75 10.45 19.34
N MET A 203 4.81 9.66 19.19
CA MET A 203 5.41 9.32 17.91
C MET A 203 5.65 7.80 17.84
N PRO A 204 5.40 7.17 16.67
CA PRO A 204 5.70 5.76 16.49
C PRO A 204 7.20 5.46 16.69
N ALA A 205 7.51 4.18 16.89
CA ALA A 205 8.89 3.71 16.78
C ALA A 205 9.42 4.07 15.38
N HIS A 206 10.69 4.50 15.32
CA HIS A 206 11.33 4.89 14.07
C HIS A 206 12.81 4.56 14.14
N HIS A 207 13.38 4.25 12.98
CA HIS A 207 14.78 3.88 12.81
C HIS A 207 15.30 4.44 11.48
N TYR A 208 16.53 4.95 11.47
CA TYR A 208 17.22 5.41 10.26
C TYR A 208 18.27 4.39 9.84
N PHE A 209 18.25 4.01 8.56
CA PHE A 209 19.20 3.11 7.93
C PHE A 209 20.12 3.93 7.01
N ASP A 210 21.44 3.71 7.09
CA ASP A 210 22.45 4.38 6.26
C ASP A 210 22.84 3.59 5.00
#